data_AF-A0A2J6HH36-F1
#
_entry.id   AF-A0A2J6HH36-F1
#
_cell.length_a   1.000
_cell.length_b   1.000
_cell.length_c   1.000
_cell.angle_alpha   90.00
_cell.angle_beta   90.00
_cell.angle_gamma   90.00
#
_symmetry.space_group_name_H-M   'P 1'
#
loop_
_entity.id
_entity.type
_entity.pdbx_description
1 polymer ?
#
loop_
_entity_poly.entity_id
_entity_poly.type
_entity_poly.pdbx_seq_one_letter_code
_entity_poly.pdbx_strand_id
1 'polypeptide(L)'
;HFQKRLSEDFIQLNQVELIKEMRTFISKTKLNSTIFRSNHASNYLILKGVLGKDEENMLAQIDDFLHNPNLNLLRKEWERGL
;
A
#
# COMPACT_ATOMS: atom_id res chain seq x y z
N HIS A 1 -15.49 14.38 9.15
CA HIS A 1 -14.77 15.60 9.61
C HIS A 1 -13.76 16.12 8.56
N PHE A 2 -12.99 15.26 7.88
CA PHE A 2 -12.06 15.67 6.80
C PHE A 2 -12.69 15.68 5.39
N GLN A 3 -13.53 14.70 5.04
CA GLN A 3 -14.19 14.62 3.72
C GLN A 3 -15.03 15.86 3.38
N LYS A 4 -15.69 16.49 4.37
CA LYS A 4 -16.43 17.75 4.18
C LYS A 4 -15.55 18.96 3.82
N ARG A 5 -14.22 18.85 3.95
CA ARG A 5 -13.25 19.89 3.58
C ARG A 5 -12.60 19.61 2.22
N LEU A 6 -12.73 18.38 1.73
CA LEU A 6 -12.37 18.06 0.35
C LEU A 6 -13.54 18.49 -0.53
N SER A 7 -13.25 19.01 -1.72
CA SER A 7 -14.29 19.43 -2.68
C SER A 7 -15.28 18.29 -2.95
N GLU A 8 -16.47 18.62 -3.44
CA GLU A 8 -17.52 17.61 -3.72
C GLU A 8 -17.08 16.51 -4.71
N ASP A 9 -15.96 16.72 -5.41
CA ASP A 9 -15.38 15.79 -6.38
C ASP A 9 -14.36 14.79 -5.79
N PHE A 10 -14.20 14.72 -4.46
CA PHE A 10 -13.26 13.76 -3.88
C PHE A 10 -13.74 12.31 -4.03
N ILE A 11 -12.97 11.51 -4.77
CA ILE A 11 -13.21 10.09 -4.96
C ILE A 11 -12.16 9.32 -4.15
N GLN A 12 -12.62 8.52 -3.20
CA GLN A 12 -11.75 7.67 -2.41
C GLN A 12 -11.23 6.51 -3.27
N LEU A 13 -9.92 6.25 -3.20
CA LEU A 13 -9.30 5.12 -3.87
C LEU A 13 -9.83 3.79 -3.33
N ASN A 14 -10.11 2.85 -4.24
CA ASN A 14 -10.42 1.47 -3.89
C ASN A 14 -9.16 0.68 -3.50
N GLN A 15 -9.34 -0.58 -3.05
CA GLN A 15 -8.25 -1.43 -2.56
C GLN A 15 -7.12 -1.62 -3.59
N VAL A 16 -7.47 -1.89 -4.84
CA VAL A 16 -6.50 -2.10 -5.92
C VAL A 16 -5.76 -0.81 -6.24
N GLU A 17 -6.47 0.32 -6.24
CA GLU A 17 -5.88 1.64 -6.48
C GLU A 17 -4.88 2.05 -5.39
N LEU A 18 -5.20 1.77 -4.12
CA LEU A 18 -4.27 1.99 -3.00
C LEU A 18 -3.00 1.12 -3.13
N ILE A 19 -3.13 -0.11 -3.63
CA ILE A 19 -1.97 -0.98 -3.87
C ILE A 19 -1.14 -0.47 -5.06
N LYS A 20 -1.77 0.04 -6.12
CA LYS A 20 -1.07 0.72 -7.24
C LYS A 20 -0.35 2.00 -6.78
N GLU A 21 -0.95 2.77 -5.88
CA GLU A 21 -0.31 3.93 -5.26
C GLU A 21 0.93 3.50 -4.46
N MET A 22 0.82 2.46 -3.65
CA MET A 22 1.96 1.93 -2.89
C MET A 22 3.08 1.41 -3.82
N ARG A 23 2.74 0.76 -4.93
CA ARG A 23 3.71 0.40 -5.98
C ARG A 23 4.47 1.61 -6.50
N THR A 24 3.73 2.67 -6.81
CA THR A 24 4.30 3.94 -7.29
C THR A 24 5.24 4.51 -6.24
N PHE A 25 4.80 4.61 -4.99
CA PHE A 25 5.60 5.10 -3.87
C PHE A 25 6.93 4.34 -3.73
N ILE A 26 6.90 3.00 -3.70
CA ILE A 26 8.12 2.17 -3.58
C ILE A 26 9.05 2.39 -4.78
N SER A 27 8.52 2.33 -6.01
CA SER A 27 9.34 2.45 -7.22
C SER A 27 10.01 3.82 -7.40
N LYS A 28 9.42 4.87 -6.81
CA LYS A 28 9.90 6.26 -6.94
C LYS A 28 10.73 6.73 -5.74
N THR A 29 10.72 5.99 -4.64
CA THR A 29 11.43 6.37 -3.40
C THR A 29 12.73 5.61 -3.29
N LYS A 30 13.81 6.18 -3.83
CA LYS A 30 15.16 5.57 -3.80
C LYS A 30 15.91 6.02 -2.56
N LEU A 31 15.92 5.17 -1.52
CA LEU A 31 16.59 5.43 -0.24
C LEU A 31 17.44 4.22 0.16
N ASN A 32 18.68 4.44 0.60
CA ASN A 32 19.65 3.35 0.80
C ASN A 32 19.50 2.61 2.15
N SER A 33 19.08 3.29 3.21
CA SER A 33 19.12 2.75 4.58
C SER A 33 17.87 3.11 5.38
N THR A 34 16.71 2.97 4.74
CA THR A 34 15.41 3.35 5.33
C THR A 34 14.55 2.11 5.54
N ILE A 35 14.10 1.92 6.77
CA ILE A 35 13.14 0.87 7.11
C ILE A 35 11.75 1.32 6.62
N PHE A 36 11.10 0.47 5.83
CA PHE A 36 9.72 0.64 5.40
C PHE A 36 8.82 -0.41 6.04
N ARG A 37 7.65 0.02 6.52
CA ARG A 37 6.60 -0.85 7.07
C ARG A 37 5.22 -0.30 6.72
N SER A 38 4.39 -1.12 6.07
CA SER A 38 2.97 -0.82 5.83
C SER A 38 2.05 -1.60 6.78
N ASN A 39 2.50 -1.87 8.01
CA ASN A 39 1.71 -2.60 9.01
C ASN A 39 0.68 -1.74 9.75
N HIS A 40 0.56 -0.46 9.41
CA HIS A 40 -0.52 0.40 9.91
C HIS A 40 -1.86 -0.02 9.31
N ALA A 41 -2.94 0.19 10.07
CA ALA A 41 -4.26 -0.35 9.79
C ALA A 41 -4.92 0.23 8.53
N SER A 42 -4.43 1.38 8.05
CA SER A 42 -4.83 1.97 6.77
C SER A 42 -4.38 1.18 5.53
N ASN A 43 -3.35 0.34 5.62
CA ASN A 43 -2.80 -0.43 4.50
C ASN A 43 -3.39 -1.84 4.42
N TYR A 44 -3.74 -2.27 3.21
CA TYR A 44 -4.27 -3.62 2.96
C TYR A 44 -3.16 -4.67 2.84
N LEU A 45 -2.12 -4.38 2.05
CA LEU A 45 -0.99 -5.28 1.85
C LEU A 45 0.17 -4.88 2.78
N ILE A 46 0.59 -5.82 3.61
CA ILE A 46 1.65 -5.62 4.59
C ILE A 46 3.00 -5.94 3.95
N LEU A 47 3.86 -4.93 3.87
CA LEU A 47 5.24 -4.99 3.40
C LEU A 47 6.15 -4.55 4.55
N LYS A 48 7.31 -5.20 4.65
CA LYS A 48 8.35 -4.88 5.64
C LYS A 48 9.73 -5.14 5.04
N GLY A 49 10.66 -4.22 5.28
CA GLY A 49 12.04 -4.36 4.80
C GLY A 49 12.80 -3.04 4.82
N VAL A 50 13.98 -3.04 4.22
CA VAL A 50 14.83 -1.86 4.02
C VAL A 50 14.76 -1.47 2.55
N LEU A 51 14.29 -0.26 2.23
CA LEU A 51 14.03 0.16 0.84
C LEU A 51 15.21 -0.10 -0.10
N GLY A 52 16.42 0.32 0.28
CA GLY A 52 17.60 0.17 -0.58
C GLY A 52 18.07 -1.27 -0.83
N LYS A 53 17.56 -2.24 -0.07
CA LYS A 53 17.90 -3.67 -0.20
C LYS A 53 16.74 -4.49 -0.74
N ASP A 54 15.54 -4.17 -0.30
CA ASP A 54 14.35 -5.01 -0.47
C ASP A 54 13.36 -4.44 -1.50
N GLU A 55 13.71 -3.36 -2.22
CA GLU A 55 12.82 -2.70 -3.20
C GLU A 55 12.26 -3.69 -4.22
N GLU A 56 13.12 -4.46 -4.88
CA GLU A 56 12.70 -5.43 -5.92
C GLU A 56 11.75 -6.49 -5.34
N ASN A 57 12.05 -6.99 -4.14
CA ASN A 57 11.21 -7.97 -3.44
C ASN A 57 9.85 -7.37 -3.04
N MET A 58 9.81 -6.09 -2.65
CA MET A 58 8.56 -5.38 -2.35
C MET A 58 7.73 -5.16 -3.61
N LEU A 59 8.36 -4.73 -4.70
CA LEU A 59 7.69 -4.55 -5.99
C LEU A 59 7.15 -5.87 -6.53
N ALA A 60 7.89 -6.97 -6.44
CA ALA A 60 7.44 -8.29 -6.83
C ALA A 60 6.19 -8.72 -6.05
N GLN A 61 6.18 -8.56 -4.72
CA GLN A 61 4.98 -8.86 -3.90
C GLN A 61 3.77 -8.03 -4.30
N ILE A 62 3.96 -6.76 -4.63
CA ILE A 62 2.88 -5.89 -5.11
C ILE A 62 2.39 -6.34 -6.48
N ASP A 63 3.30 -6.64 -7.40
CA ASP A 63 2.98 -7.07 -8.76
C ASP A 63 2.29 -8.45 -8.79
N ASP A 64 2.73 -9.38 -7.94
CA ASP A 64 2.07 -10.67 -7.75
C ASP A 64 0.61 -10.51 -7.32
N PHE A 65 0.36 -9.59 -6.36
CA PHE A 65 -1.00 -9.27 -5.95
C PHE A 65 -1.81 -8.61 -7.08
N LEU A 66 -1.22 -7.68 -7.84
CA LEU A 66 -1.91 -6.99 -8.92
C LEU A 66 -2.24 -7.91 -10.10
N HIS A 67 -1.41 -8.91 -10.39
CA HIS A 67 -1.66 -9.90 -11.44
C HIS A 67 -2.64 -10.98 -10.99
N ASN A 68 -2.59 -11.42 -9.73
CA ASN A 68 -3.51 -12.40 -9.18
C ASN A 68 -4.05 -11.92 -7.82
N PRO A 69 -5.13 -11.12 -7.83
CA PRO A 69 -5.71 -10.54 -6.62
C PRO A 69 -6.27 -11.60 -5.66
N ASN A 70 -5.42 -12.13 -4.79
CA ASN A 70 -5.84 -13.01 -3.71
C ASN A 70 -6.18 -12.17 -2.47
N LEU A 71 -7.47 -11.88 -2.29
CA LEU A 71 -7.97 -11.07 -1.17
C LEU A 71 -7.62 -11.65 0.22
N ASN A 72 -7.29 -12.95 0.33
CA ASN A 72 -6.84 -13.53 1.59
C ASN A 72 -5.45 -13.02 2.05
N LEU A 73 -4.66 -12.43 1.14
CA LEU A 73 -3.39 -11.80 1.45
C LEU A 73 -3.55 -10.36 1.98
N LEU A 74 -4.74 -9.77 1.83
CA LEU A 74 -5.04 -8.44 2.33
C LEU A 74 -5.59 -8.50 3.75
N ARG A 75 -5.32 -7.44 4.53
CA ARG A 75 -6.07 -7.20 5.75
C ARG A 75 -7.56 -7.10 5.44
N LYS A 76 -8.36 -7.79 6.24
CA LYS A 76 -9.81 -7.70 6.21
C LYS A 76 -10.27 -6.38 6.82
N GLU A 77 -11.42 -5.87 6.40
CA GLU A 77 -11.92 -4.58 6.90
C GLU A 77 -12.00 -4.51 8.43
N TRP A 78 -12.40 -5.60 9.09
CA TRP A 78 -12.48 -5.66 10.56
C TRP A 78 -11.10 -5.66 11.25
N GLU A 79 -10.02 -6.02 10.57
CA GLU A 79 -8.65 -5.97 11.09
C GLU A 79 -8.05 -4.56 11.02
N ARG A 80 -8.71 -3.65 10.32
CA ARG A 80 -8.19 -2.31 10.02
C ARG A 80 -8.49 -1.28 11.09
N GLY A 81 -9.38 -1.53 12.05
CA GLY A 81 -9.58 -0.67 13.23
C GLY A 81 -9.60 0.85 12.96
N LEU A 82 -10.06 1.26 11.77
CA LEU A 82 -10.07 2.63 11.26
C LEU A 82 -11.25 3.44 11.81
#